data_AF-A0A7G6WL88-F1
#
_entry.id   AF-A0A7G6WL88-F1
#
_cell.length_a   1.000
_cell.length_b   1.000
_cell.length_c   1.000
_cell.angle_alpha   90.00
_cell.angle_beta   90.00
_cell.angle_gamma   90.00
#
_symmetry.space_group_name_H-M   'P 1'
#
loop_
_entity.id
_entity.type
_entity.pdbx_description
1 polymer ?
#
loop_
_entity_poly.entity_id
_entity_poly.type
_entity_poly.pdbx_seq_one_letter_code
_entity_poly.pdbx_strand_id
1 'polypeptide(L)'
;MAVRAHRFSAYGSALLLAVGSLTVMSAGTADAAPPSPELCGPGSAINFDRSDFQATPRIDNKWFPLKPGMQFTTTGTVTSADGVYERTVVHSVTGLTKVIDGITTRVMWDRDYADGKLVESELAFFAQTRQGAVWLFGEYPEEYENGEFIGAPSTFISGIAKAQAGIAMQAKPRTGTPDYVQAYAPKVDFLDCGTVLKKDQHVCVRTGCYNDVLVIDEYNPLEPPEAGHQRKFYSAGTGLVKVTAVGGTNQEFMDLVKVQKLGAAQFAAINAAALDQDERGYTVSRSVYAKTPRAQLDGP
;
A
#
# COMPACT_ATOMS: atom_id res chain seq x y z
N MET A 1 12.77 28.11 17.39
CA MET A 1 11.89 27.33 18.28
C MET A 1 11.60 26.03 17.56
N ALA A 2 12.34 24.98 17.91
CA ALA A 2 12.22 23.66 17.29
C ALA A 2 11.39 22.80 18.23
N VAL A 3 10.21 22.35 17.77
CA VAL A 3 9.41 21.37 18.50
C VAL A 3 9.77 20.00 17.94
N ARG A 4 10.62 19.32 18.69
CA ARG A 4 10.95 17.90 18.55
C ARG A 4 9.70 17.12 18.99
N ALA A 5 8.98 16.48 18.08
CA ALA A 5 7.93 15.54 18.46
C ALA A 5 8.53 14.15 18.72
N HIS A 6 8.01 13.49 19.73
CA HIS A 6 8.75 12.60 20.62
C HIS A 6 8.99 11.18 20.12
N ARG A 7 10.23 10.69 20.34
CA ARG A 7 10.53 9.27 20.55
C ARG A 7 9.91 8.81 21.87
N PHE A 8 9.22 7.67 21.89
CA PHE A 8 9.11 6.86 23.10
C PHE A 8 9.52 5.42 22.82
N SER A 9 10.54 5.00 23.57
CA SER A 9 11.13 3.67 23.58
C SER A 9 10.69 2.96 24.86
N ALA A 10 10.29 1.69 24.69
CA ALA A 10 10.37 0.52 25.58
C ALA A 10 10.49 0.68 27.12
N TYR A 11 9.58 -0.02 27.82
CA TYR A 11 9.81 -0.81 29.05
C TYR A 11 8.86 -2.03 28.95
N GLY A 12 9.11 -3.25 29.46
CA GLY A 12 10.12 -3.82 30.34
C GLY A 12 9.77 -5.31 30.56
N SER A 13 10.78 -6.08 30.95
CA SER A 13 10.87 -7.55 31.04
C SER A 13 9.86 -8.28 31.94
N ALA A 14 9.59 -9.56 31.64
CA ALA A 14 9.53 -10.63 32.65
C ALA A 14 9.75 -12.02 32.03
N LEU A 15 10.76 -12.71 32.56
CA LEU A 15 11.15 -14.09 32.30
C LEU A 15 10.26 -15.02 33.14
N LEU A 16 9.73 -16.11 32.57
CA LEU A 16 9.16 -17.22 33.34
C LEU A 16 9.60 -18.55 32.69
N LEU A 17 10.50 -19.23 33.40
CA LEU A 17 10.87 -20.62 33.19
C LEU A 17 9.72 -21.53 33.66
N ALA A 18 9.23 -22.39 32.77
CA ALA A 18 8.42 -23.54 33.15
C ALA A 18 9.05 -24.80 32.56
N VAL A 19 9.54 -25.67 33.45
CA VAL A 19 9.97 -27.04 33.17
C VAL A 19 8.69 -27.88 33.08
N GLY A 20 8.51 -28.59 31.96
CA GLY A 20 7.33 -29.44 31.72
C GLY A 20 7.71 -30.70 30.95
N SER A 21 7.39 -31.85 31.54
CA SER A 21 7.78 -33.21 31.21
C SER A 21 7.42 -33.68 29.79
N LEU A 22 8.30 -34.48 29.17
CA LEU A 22 8.02 -35.18 27.91
C LEU A 22 6.97 -36.29 28.13
N THR A 23 5.81 -36.14 27.52
CA THR A 23 4.89 -37.24 27.20
C THR A 23 4.87 -37.43 25.69
N VAL A 24 5.25 -38.63 25.24
CA VAL A 24 5.20 -39.03 23.83
C VAL A 24 3.74 -39.40 23.52
N MET A 25 3.02 -38.53 22.83
CA MET A 25 1.70 -38.84 22.27
C MET A 25 1.83 -39.17 20.79
N SER A 26 1.18 -40.27 20.38
CA SER A 26 1.10 -40.68 18.97
C SER A 26 0.43 -39.58 18.15
N ALA A 27 1.11 -39.10 17.11
CA ALA A 27 0.60 -38.10 16.19
C ALA A 27 -0.51 -38.71 15.33
N GLY A 28 -1.77 -38.48 15.72
CA GLY A 28 -2.86 -38.49 14.76
C GLY A 28 -2.61 -37.40 13.72
N THR A 29 -2.89 -37.69 12.45
CA THR A 29 -2.90 -36.68 11.39
C THR A 29 -3.93 -35.63 11.76
N ALA A 30 -3.47 -34.50 12.32
CA ALA A 30 -4.31 -33.35 12.56
C ALA A 30 -4.74 -32.82 11.19
N ASP A 31 -6.03 -32.93 10.89
CA ASP A 31 -6.63 -32.09 9.85
C ASP A 31 -6.25 -30.65 10.17
N ALA A 32 -5.65 -29.97 9.19
CA ALA A 32 -5.29 -28.57 9.33
C ALA A 32 -6.56 -27.81 9.69
N ALA A 33 -6.56 -27.14 10.85
CA ALA A 33 -7.64 -26.26 11.24
C ALA A 33 -7.89 -25.27 10.09
N PRO A 34 -9.17 -24.96 9.75
CA PRO A 34 -9.45 -23.95 8.75
C PRO A 34 -8.70 -22.67 9.13
N PRO A 35 -8.10 -21.96 8.15
CA PRO A 35 -7.34 -20.76 8.44
C PRO A 35 -8.22 -19.81 9.24
N SER A 36 -7.66 -19.28 10.34
CA SER A 36 -8.33 -18.28 11.14
C SER A 36 -8.78 -17.13 10.24
N PRO A 37 -9.97 -16.54 10.48
CA PRO A 37 -10.40 -15.35 9.76
C PRO A 37 -9.29 -14.31 9.80
N GLU A 38 -9.02 -13.66 8.66
CA GLU A 38 -8.14 -12.50 8.68
C GLU A 38 -8.74 -11.46 9.62
N LEU A 39 -7.92 -11.03 10.57
CA LEU A 39 -8.30 -10.04 11.57
C LEU A 39 -7.59 -8.75 11.21
N CYS A 40 -8.33 -7.65 11.12
CA CYS A 40 -7.75 -6.32 11.03
C CYS A 40 -7.74 -5.66 12.41
N GLY A 41 -6.55 -5.54 13.01
CA GLY A 41 -6.34 -5.02 14.36
C GLY A 41 -5.06 -5.54 15.03
N PRO A 42 -4.84 -5.26 16.33
CA PRO A 42 -3.68 -5.79 17.05
C PRO A 42 -3.59 -7.31 16.97
N GLY A 43 -2.46 -7.83 16.47
CA GLY A 43 -2.29 -9.28 16.24
C GLY A 43 -2.86 -9.78 14.91
N SER A 44 -3.10 -8.88 13.94
CA SER A 44 -3.49 -9.21 12.58
C SER A 44 -2.70 -10.40 12.03
N ALA A 45 -3.41 -11.40 11.54
CA ALA A 45 -2.84 -12.57 10.87
C ALA A 45 -3.35 -12.58 9.43
N ILE A 46 -2.42 -12.50 8.49
CA ILE A 46 -2.72 -12.48 7.05
C ILE A 46 -2.36 -13.86 6.49
N ASN A 47 -3.29 -14.46 5.75
CA ASN A 47 -3.10 -15.79 5.19
C ASN A 47 -2.34 -15.68 3.86
N PHE A 48 -1.02 -15.51 3.96
CA PHE A 48 -0.14 -15.41 2.81
C PHE A 48 0.33 -16.79 2.34
N ASP A 49 -0.09 -17.19 1.14
CA ASP A 49 0.48 -18.33 0.42
C ASP A 49 1.10 -17.86 -0.91
N ARG A 50 2.42 -18.08 -1.06
CA ARG A 50 3.12 -17.77 -2.31
C ARG A 50 2.54 -18.53 -3.50
N SER A 51 1.99 -19.71 -3.26
CA SER A 51 1.43 -20.57 -4.29
C SER A 51 0.18 -19.99 -4.93
N ASP A 52 -0.48 -18.98 -4.34
CA ASP A 52 -1.66 -18.30 -4.90
C ASP A 52 -1.32 -17.31 -6.02
N PHE A 53 -0.06 -16.85 -6.11
CA PHE A 53 0.33 -15.78 -7.02
C PHE A 53 0.70 -16.28 -8.41
N GLN A 54 0.38 -15.45 -9.40
CA GLN A 54 0.72 -15.67 -10.79
C GLN A 54 2.25 -15.55 -10.99
N ALA A 55 2.81 -16.32 -11.92
CA ALA A 55 4.23 -16.20 -12.27
C ALA A 55 4.53 -14.87 -12.97
N THR A 56 3.60 -14.39 -13.79
CA THR A 56 3.65 -13.07 -14.44
C THR A 56 2.87 -12.06 -13.60
N PRO A 57 3.41 -10.86 -13.30
CA PRO A 57 2.77 -9.86 -12.47
C PRO A 57 1.72 -9.06 -13.24
N ARG A 58 0.73 -9.75 -13.82
CA ARG A 58 -0.41 -9.14 -14.50
C ARG A 58 -1.49 -8.83 -13.47
N ILE A 59 -1.85 -7.55 -13.38
CA ILE A 59 -2.85 -7.05 -12.44
C ILE A 59 -4.01 -6.45 -13.26
N ASP A 60 -5.08 -7.22 -13.41
CA ASP A 60 -6.28 -6.88 -14.15
C ASP A 60 -7.54 -6.89 -13.30
N ASN A 61 -7.39 -6.85 -11.97
CA ASN A 61 -8.47 -6.68 -11.03
C ASN A 61 -9.41 -5.55 -11.49
N LYS A 62 -10.72 -5.82 -11.43
CA LYS A 62 -11.77 -4.91 -11.91
C LYS A 62 -11.63 -3.51 -11.32
N TRP A 63 -11.28 -3.40 -10.05
CA TRP A 63 -11.29 -2.14 -9.28
C TRP A 63 -9.92 -1.51 -9.16
N PHE A 64 -8.86 -2.29 -9.30
CA PHE A 64 -7.48 -1.80 -9.22
C PHE A 64 -6.59 -2.39 -10.33
N PRO A 65 -6.86 -2.08 -11.61
CA PRO A 65 -6.06 -2.58 -12.72
C PRO A 65 -4.75 -1.80 -12.85
N LEU A 66 -3.62 -2.49 -12.77
CA LEU A 66 -2.28 -1.89 -12.91
C LEU A 66 -1.64 -2.31 -14.23
N LYS A 67 -2.08 -1.66 -15.32
CA LYS A 67 -1.55 -1.88 -16.66
C LYS A 67 -0.30 -1.00 -16.90
N PRO A 68 0.87 -1.57 -17.21
CA PRO A 68 2.08 -0.78 -17.50
C PRO A 68 1.86 0.31 -18.54
N GLY A 69 2.39 1.49 -18.26
CA GLY A 69 2.28 2.68 -19.10
C GLY A 69 1.00 3.48 -18.89
N MET A 70 0.09 3.05 -18.01
CA MET A 70 -1.00 3.90 -17.56
C MET A 70 -0.51 4.88 -16.49
N GLN A 71 -0.99 6.12 -16.58
CA GLN A 71 -0.73 7.16 -15.59
C GLN A 71 -2.04 7.86 -15.22
N PHE A 72 -2.20 8.12 -13.92
CA PHE A 72 -3.36 8.76 -13.32
C PHE A 72 -2.89 9.96 -12.52
N THR A 73 -3.64 11.06 -12.58
CA THR A 73 -3.36 12.25 -11.76
C THR A 73 -4.58 12.56 -10.94
N THR A 74 -4.41 12.60 -9.62
CA THR A 74 -5.41 13.07 -8.66
C THR A 74 -5.00 14.44 -8.13
N THR A 75 -5.96 15.29 -7.80
CA THR A 75 -5.70 16.60 -7.19
C THR A 75 -6.84 17.04 -6.31
N GLY A 76 -6.55 17.90 -5.35
CA GLY A 76 -7.50 18.46 -4.42
C GLY A 76 -6.76 19.06 -3.24
N THR A 77 -7.25 18.88 -2.02
CA THR A 77 -6.71 19.59 -0.85
C THR A 77 -6.38 18.63 0.29
N VAL A 78 -5.29 18.94 0.98
CA VAL A 78 -4.94 18.34 2.27
C VAL A 78 -5.00 19.43 3.34
N THR A 79 -5.75 19.18 4.39
CA THR A 79 -5.77 19.97 5.62
C THR A 79 -4.90 19.28 6.66
N SER A 80 -4.05 20.02 7.35
CA SER A 80 -3.26 19.56 8.48
C SER A 80 -3.19 20.64 9.56
N ALA A 81 -2.43 20.39 10.63
CA ALA A 81 -2.15 21.38 11.66
C ALA A 81 -1.47 22.66 11.13
N ASP A 82 -0.72 22.53 10.03
CA ASP A 82 0.09 23.63 9.47
C ASP A 82 -0.69 24.48 8.44
N GLY A 83 -1.83 24.00 7.94
CA GLY A 83 -2.68 24.72 7.01
C GLY A 83 -3.47 23.84 6.05
N VAL A 84 -3.99 24.47 4.99
CA VAL A 84 -4.64 23.80 3.86
C VAL A 84 -3.76 23.99 2.63
N TYR A 85 -3.44 22.89 1.95
CA TYR A 85 -2.51 22.84 0.83
C TYR A 85 -3.18 22.22 -0.39
N GLU A 86 -2.84 22.73 -1.58
CA GLU A 86 -3.20 22.04 -2.81
C GLU A 86 -2.31 20.81 -2.95
N ARG A 87 -2.93 19.67 -3.25
CA ARG A 87 -2.25 18.39 -3.39
C ARG A 87 -2.41 17.86 -4.81
N THR A 88 -1.38 17.24 -5.34
CA THR A 88 -1.43 16.53 -6.62
C THR A 88 -0.62 15.26 -6.52
N VAL A 89 -1.21 14.11 -6.83
CA VAL A 89 -0.49 12.83 -6.92
C VAL A 89 -0.47 12.35 -8.36
N VAL A 90 0.70 11.93 -8.84
CA VAL A 90 0.88 11.32 -10.16
C VAL A 90 1.23 9.85 -10.00
N HIS A 91 0.23 9.00 -10.18
CA HIS A 91 0.33 7.56 -10.08
C HIS A 91 0.77 6.95 -11.41
N SER A 92 1.92 6.27 -11.45
CA SER A 92 2.48 5.74 -12.70
C SER A 92 2.71 4.24 -12.61
N VAL A 93 1.99 3.46 -13.44
CA VAL A 93 2.24 2.03 -13.52
C VAL A 93 3.45 1.79 -14.42
N THR A 94 4.57 1.41 -13.80
CA THR A 94 5.83 1.22 -14.52
C THR A 94 5.84 -0.10 -15.30
N GLY A 95 6.82 -0.24 -16.19
CA GLY A 95 7.19 -1.52 -16.79
C GLY A 95 8.12 -2.34 -15.91
N LEU A 96 8.33 -1.97 -14.65
CA LEU A 96 9.28 -2.65 -13.77
C LEU A 96 8.60 -3.74 -12.96
N THR A 97 9.41 -4.71 -12.56
CA THR A 97 9.06 -5.77 -11.62
C THR A 97 10.14 -5.89 -10.56
N LYS A 98 9.76 -6.39 -9.38
CA LYS A 98 10.69 -6.65 -8.28
C LYS A 98 10.26 -7.92 -7.56
N VAL A 99 11.21 -8.76 -7.16
CA VAL A 99 10.88 -9.95 -6.37
C VAL A 99 10.87 -9.58 -4.89
N ILE A 100 9.72 -9.73 -4.25
CA ILE A 100 9.53 -9.49 -2.81
C ILE A 100 8.89 -10.73 -2.21
N ASP A 101 9.50 -11.23 -1.14
CA ASP A 101 9.00 -12.40 -0.42
C ASP A 101 8.72 -13.62 -1.34
N GLY A 102 9.57 -13.79 -2.37
CA GLY A 102 9.46 -14.86 -3.38
C GLY A 102 8.41 -14.61 -4.48
N ILE A 103 7.72 -13.48 -4.49
CA ILE A 103 6.71 -13.12 -5.47
C ILE A 103 7.22 -12.02 -6.40
N THR A 104 7.05 -12.20 -7.71
CA THR A 104 7.29 -11.15 -8.70
C THR A 104 6.17 -10.13 -8.59
N THR A 105 6.48 -8.91 -8.18
CA THR A 105 5.54 -7.79 -8.04
C THR A 105 5.67 -6.80 -9.20
N ARG A 106 4.59 -6.09 -9.51
CA ARG A 106 4.56 -4.89 -10.36
C ARG A 106 4.95 -3.69 -9.50
N VAL A 107 5.85 -2.86 -10.02
CA VAL A 107 6.22 -1.59 -9.38
C VAL A 107 5.30 -0.47 -9.88
N MET A 108 4.62 0.19 -8.96
CA MET A 108 3.93 1.46 -9.17
C MET A 108 4.80 2.59 -8.62
N TRP A 109 4.91 3.69 -9.36
CA TRP A 109 5.70 4.85 -8.98
C TRP A 109 4.80 6.06 -8.82
N ASP A 110 4.65 6.47 -7.56
CA ASP A 110 3.77 7.55 -7.14
C ASP A 110 4.60 8.76 -6.75
N ARG A 111 4.13 9.94 -7.12
CA ARG A 111 4.80 11.20 -6.82
C ARG A 111 3.78 12.17 -6.30
N ASP A 112 4.01 12.64 -5.09
CA ASP A 112 3.08 13.48 -4.38
C ASP A 112 3.63 14.89 -4.18
N TYR A 113 2.83 15.87 -4.61
CA TYR A 113 3.20 17.28 -4.67
C TYR A 113 2.29 18.09 -3.76
N ALA A 114 2.88 18.94 -2.91
CA ALA A 114 2.17 19.94 -2.12
C ALA A 114 2.52 21.32 -2.69
N ASP A 115 1.52 22.09 -3.11
CA ASP A 115 1.68 23.39 -3.79
C ASP A 115 2.72 23.36 -4.92
N GLY A 116 2.72 22.27 -5.69
CA GLY A 116 3.62 22.05 -6.83
C GLY A 116 5.05 21.61 -6.47
N LYS A 117 5.38 21.43 -5.19
CA LYS A 117 6.67 20.91 -4.73
C LYS A 117 6.56 19.43 -4.40
N LEU A 118 7.52 18.62 -4.86
CA LEU A 118 7.59 17.21 -4.49
C LEU A 118 7.85 17.11 -2.99
N VAL A 119 7.01 16.37 -2.27
CA VAL A 119 7.20 16.06 -0.85
C VAL A 119 7.36 14.57 -0.61
N GLU A 120 6.88 13.74 -1.53
CA GLU A 120 7.09 12.30 -1.48
C GLU A 120 7.20 11.72 -2.90
N SER A 121 8.08 10.75 -3.08
CA SER A 121 8.16 9.90 -4.25
C SER A 121 8.24 8.45 -3.78
N GLU A 122 7.33 7.59 -4.20
CA GLU A 122 7.18 6.25 -3.65
C GLU A 122 7.26 5.16 -4.73
N LEU A 123 7.97 4.08 -4.42
CA LEU A 123 7.82 2.80 -5.12
C LEU A 123 6.95 1.85 -4.29
N ALA A 124 5.77 1.52 -4.81
CA ALA A 124 4.85 0.55 -4.21
C ALA A 124 4.82 -0.75 -5.02
N PHE A 125 4.72 -1.88 -4.32
CA PHE A 125 4.89 -3.21 -4.94
C PHE A 125 3.61 -4.03 -4.84
N PHE A 126 3.02 -4.35 -5.99
CA PHE A 126 1.75 -5.08 -6.02
C PHE A 126 1.86 -6.42 -6.74
N ALA A 127 1.11 -7.43 -6.31
CA ALA A 127 0.89 -8.63 -7.10
C ALA A 127 -0.55 -9.11 -6.99
N GLN A 128 -1.03 -9.82 -8.00
CA GLN A 128 -2.40 -10.34 -8.03
C GLN A 128 -2.41 -11.86 -7.93
N THR A 129 -3.22 -12.40 -7.02
CA THR A 129 -3.46 -13.85 -6.91
C THR A 129 -4.19 -14.37 -8.15
N ARG A 130 -4.14 -15.68 -8.42
CA ARG A 130 -4.88 -16.30 -9.53
C ARG A 130 -6.40 -16.13 -9.38
N GLN A 131 -6.88 -15.95 -8.16
CA GLN A 131 -8.28 -15.71 -7.82
C GLN A 131 -8.68 -14.24 -7.99
N GLY A 132 -7.72 -13.33 -8.20
CA GLY A 132 -7.94 -11.94 -8.60
C GLY A 132 -7.79 -10.89 -7.50
N ALA A 133 -7.33 -11.26 -6.31
CA ALA A 133 -7.08 -10.28 -5.23
C ALA A 133 -5.73 -9.61 -5.47
N VAL A 134 -5.66 -8.29 -5.35
CA VAL A 134 -4.41 -7.52 -5.45
C VAL A 134 -3.87 -7.32 -4.05
N TRP A 135 -2.58 -7.60 -3.88
CA TRP A 135 -1.86 -7.52 -2.61
C TRP A 135 -0.78 -6.45 -2.67
N LEU A 136 -0.58 -5.72 -1.57
CA LEU A 136 0.52 -4.78 -1.36
C LEU A 136 1.65 -5.49 -0.61
N PHE A 137 2.83 -5.56 -1.23
CA PHE A 137 4.00 -6.28 -0.72
C PHE A 137 5.02 -5.37 -0.04
N GLY A 138 4.89 -4.06 -0.17
CA GLY A 138 5.86 -3.12 0.38
C GLY A 138 5.79 -1.77 -0.30
N GLU A 139 6.42 -0.81 0.37
CA GLU A 139 6.55 0.58 -0.06
C GLU A 139 7.95 1.09 0.25
N TYR A 140 8.47 1.93 -0.65
CA TYR A 140 9.69 2.70 -0.46
C TYR A 140 9.39 4.18 -0.74
N PRO A 141 8.81 4.90 0.24
CA PRO A 141 8.52 6.32 0.14
C PRO A 141 9.75 7.15 0.46
N GLU A 142 10.31 7.83 -0.54
CA GLU A 142 11.32 8.87 -0.36
C GLU A 142 10.62 10.19 -0.02
N GLU A 143 10.94 10.75 1.14
CA GLU A 143 10.41 12.02 1.63
C GLU A 143 11.33 13.19 1.27
N TYR A 144 10.72 14.34 1.00
CA TYR A 144 11.38 15.56 0.57
C TYR A 144 10.88 16.76 1.37
N GLU A 145 11.80 17.60 1.83
CA GLU A 145 11.49 18.86 2.50
C GLU A 145 12.24 20.00 1.81
N ASN A 146 11.55 21.07 1.43
CA ASN A 146 12.15 22.21 0.71
C ASN A 146 12.91 21.84 -0.58
N GLY A 147 12.52 20.73 -1.22
CA GLY A 147 13.17 20.20 -2.42
C GLY A 147 14.42 19.35 -2.15
N GLU A 148 14.78 19.13 -0.89
CA GLU A 148 15.88 18.27 -0.49
C GLU A 148 15.34 16.90 -0.06
N PHE A 149 16.01 15.83 -0.51
CA PHE A 149 15.71 14.47 -0.06
C PHE A 149 16.12 14.29 1.40
N ILE A 150 15.17 13.91 2.27
CA ILE A 150 15.42 13.79 3.72
C ILE A 150 15.47 12.33 4.21
N GLY A 151 15.07 11.37 3.38
CA GLY A 151 15.17 9.95 3.69
C GLY A 151 13.97 9.15 3.22
N ALA A 152 13.86 7.91 3.68
CA ALA A 152 12.72 7.04 3.42
C ALA A 152 12.33 6.28 4.72
N PRO A 153 11.92 7.00 5.78
CA PRO A 153 11.78 6.43 7.11
C PRO A 153 10.68 5.38 7.19
N SER A 154 9.65 5.50 6.35
CA SER A 154 8.47 4.62 6.34
C SER A 154 8.61 3.41 5.40
N THR A 155 9.82 3.07 4.99
CA THR A 155 10.08 1.90 4.13
C THR A 155 9.65 0.58 4.81
N PHE A 156 8.82 -0.20 4.14
CA PHE A 156 8.54 -1.58 4.55
C PHE A 156 8.50 -2.55 3.37
N ILE A 157 8.86 -3.81 3.64
CA ILE A 157 8.89 -4.87 2.63
C ILE A 157 8.46 -6.19 3.29
N SER A 158 7.47 -6.87 2.71
CA SER A 158 6.96 -8.15 3.21
C SER A 158 8.07 -9.18 3.42
N GLY A 159 7.96 -9.93 4.51
CA GLY A 159 8.93 -10.95 4.91
C GLY A 159 10.18 -10.38 5.60
N ILE A 160 10.30 -9.06 5.72
CA ILE A 160 11.42 -8.39 6.40
C ILE A 160 10.90 -7.57 7.58
N ALA A 161 11.62 -7.58 8.70
CA ALA A 161 11.28 -6.82 9.91
C ALA A 161 9.83 -7.06 10.40
N LYS A 162 9.31 -8.28 10.21
CA LYS A 162 7.94 -8.70 10.52
C LYS A 162 6.84 -8.00 9.70
N ALA A 163 7.19 -7.28 8.64
CA ALA A 163 6.19 -6.77 7.72
C ALA A 163 5.52 -7.92 6.95
N GLN A 164 4.22 -7.80 6.73
CA GLN A 164 3.36 -8.77 6.08
C GLN A 164 2.59 -8.06 4.96
N ALA A 165 2.69 -8.60 3.75
CA ALA A 165 1.84 -8.19 2.64
C ALA A 165 0.37 -8.43 2.98
N GLY A 166 -0.52 -7.53 2.56
CA GLY A 166 -1.97 -7.64 2.73
C GLY A 166 -2.72 -7.40 1.44
N ILE A 167 -4.05 -7.46 1.49
CA ILE A 167 -4.93 -7.32 0.33
C ILE A 167 -5.18 -5.84 0.08
N ALA A 168 -4.54 -5.22 -0.91
CA ALA A 168 -4.85 -3.85 -1.34
C ALA A 168 -6.24 -3.73 -1.96
N MET A 169 -6.68 -4.76 -2.71
CA MET A 169 -8.00 -4.79 -3.34
C MET A 169 -8.51 -6.22 -3.49
N GLN A 170 -9.71 -6.48 -2.95
CA GLN A 170 -10.34 -7.80 -3.04
C GLN A 170 -10.70 -8.17 -4.49
N ALA A 171 -10.69 -9.47 -4.79
CA ALA A 171 -11.13 -9.98 -6.09
C ALA A 171 -12.62 -9.72 -6.37
N LYS A 172 -13.44 -9.93 -5.33
CA LYS A 172 -14.90 -9.86 -5.37
C LYS A 172 -15.41 -9.14 -4.11
N PRO A 173 -15.21 -7.81 -4.01
CA PRO A 173 -15.58 -7.06 -2.83
C PRO A 173 -17.09 -7.12 -2.58
N ARG A 174 -17.47 -7.29 -1.32
CA ARG A 174 -18.86 -7.40 -0.85
C ARG A 174 -19.02 -6.60 0.43
N THR A 175 -20.11 -5.83 0.52
CA THR A 175 -20.49 -5.18 1.77
C THR A 175 -20.92 -6.22 2.81
N GLY A 176 -20.83 -5.89 4.09
CA GLY A 176 -21.23 -6.77 5.19
C GLY A 176 -20.30 -7.97 5.42
N THR A 177 -19.10 -7.96 4.82
CA THR A 177 -18.01 -8.87 5.20
C THR A 177 -17.09 -8.19 6.22
N PRO A 178 -16.32 -8.97 7.00
CA PRO A 178 -15.31 -8.41 7.90
C PRO A 178 -14.28 -7.54 7.17
N ASP A 179 -13.62 -6.69 7.95
CA ASP A 179 -12.51 -5.86 7.51
C ASP A 179 -11.31 -6.73 7.13
N TYR A 180 -10.50 -6.25 6.19
CA TYR A 180 -9.31 -6.95 5.70
C TYR A 180 -8.07 -6.08 5.88
N VAL A 181 -6.92 -6.73 6.08
CA VAL A 181 -5.63 -6.03 6.24
C VAL A 181 -5.06 -5.69 4.86
N GLN A 182 -4.77 -4.42 4.62
CA GLN A 182 -4.15 -3.93 3.38
C GLN A 182 -2.64 -4.11 3.40
N ALA A 183 -2.00 -3.85 4.55
CA ALA A 183 -0.67 -4.37 4.90
C ALA A 183 -0.40 -4.13 6.40
N TYR A 184 0.62 -4.82 6.93
CA TYR A 184 1.09 -4.63 8.30
C TYR A 184 2.61 -4.54 8.32
N ALA A 185 3.16 -3.47 8.89
CA ALA A 185 4.60 -3.29 9.06
C ALA A 185 4.91 -2.60 10.41
N PRO A 186 5.09 -3.38 11.49
CA PRO A 186 5.23 -2.83 12.84
C PRO A 186 6.53 -2.04 13.06
N LYS A 187 7.51 -2.16 12.16
CA LYS A 187 8.77 -1.43 12.30
C LYS A 187 8.62 0.07 11.98
N VAL A 188 7.59 0.42 11.22
CA VAL A 188 7.26 1.77 10.76
C VAL A 188 5.85 2.17 11.21
N ASP A 189 5.33 1.50 12.26
CA ASP A 189 4.00 1.76 12.84
C ASP A 189 2.84 1.76 11.83
N PHE A 190 2.97 0.93 10.77
CA PHE A 190 1.98 0.81 9.72
C PHE A 190 1.07 -0.41 9.95
N LEU A 191 -0.24 -0.17 10.00
CA LEU A 191 -1.27 -1.17 9.88
C LEU A 191 -2.44 -0.51 9.18
N ASP A 192 -2.79 -0.98 8.00
CA ASP A 192 -3.90 -0.41 7.23
C ASP A 192 -5.00 -1.45 7.02
N CYS A 193 -6.23 -1.02 7.20
CA CYS A 193 -7.43 -1.85 7.20
C CYS A 193 -8.44 -1.31 6.20
N GLY A 194 -8.99 -2.20 5.38
CA GLY A 194 -10.05 -1.86 4.44
C GLY A 194 -11.40 -2.48 4.85
N THR A 195 -12.46 -1.70 4.73
CA THR A 195 -13.85 -2.16 4.79
C THR A 195 -14.54 -1.86 3.47
N VAL A 196 -15.22 -2.84 2.87
CA VAL A 196 -16.09 -2.58 1.72
C VAL A 196 -17.35 -1.86 2.20
N LEU A 197 -17.35 -0.53 2.11
CA LEU A 197 -18.40 0.32 2.65
C LEU A 197 -19.64 0.37 1.74
N LYS A 198 -19.42 0.63 0.44
CA LYS A 198 -20.51 0.76 -0.55
C LYS A 198 -20.10 0.20 -1.90
N LYS A 199 -21.09 -0.17 -2.69
CA LYS A 199 -20.95 -0.60 -4.09
C LYS A 199 -21.99 0.10 -4.95
N ASP A 200 -21.83 0.01 -6.27
CA ASP A 200 -22.79 0.52 -7.24
C ASP A 200 -23.08 2.02 -7.06
N GLN A 201 -22.03 2.77 -6.65
CA GLN A 201 -22.12 4.20 -6.46
C GLN A 201 -21.93 4.96 -7.78
N HIS A 202 -22.48 6.17 -7.83
CA HIS A 202 -22.28 7.11 -8.92
C HIS A 202 -21.39 8.27 -8.46
N VAL A 203 -20.31 8.54 -9.18
CA VAL A 203 -19.35 9.62 -8.87
C VAL A 203 -18.99 10.37 -10.14
N CYS A 204 -19.09 11.69 -10.12
CA CYS A 204 -18.56 12.57 -11.17
C CYS A 204 -17.29 13.28 -10.68
N VAL A 205 -16.28 13.31 -11.54
CA VAL A 205 -15.03 14.07 -11.39
C VAL A 205 -14.66 14.67 -12.74
N ARG A 206 -13.54 15.40 -12.83
CA ARG A 206 -13.11 16.08 -14.07
C ARG A 206 -12.94 15.12 -15.26
N THR A 207 -12.59 13.86 -15.02
CA THR A 207 -12.44 12.86 -16.09
C THR A 207 -13.76 12.26 -16.59
N GLY A 208 -14.89 12.55 -15.94
CA GLY A 208 -16.22 12.07 -16.32
C GLY A 208 -17.03 11.58 -15.13
N CYS A 209 -18.17 10.95 -15.44
CA CYS A 209 -19.03 10.31 -14.46
C CYS A 209 -18.94 8.78 -14.54
N TYR A 210 -18.82 8.15 -13.38
CA TYR A 210 -18.63 6.72 -13.20
C TYR A 210 -19.84 6.12 -12.47
N ASN A 211 -20.44 5.07 -13.02
CA ASN A 211 -21.69 4.45 -12.52
C ASN A 211 -21.47 3.15 -11.73
N ASP A 212 -20.26 2.61 -11.75
CA ASP A 212 -19.88 1.37 -11.07
C ASP A 212 -18.67 1.66 -10.20
N VAL A 213 -18.96 2.26 -9.04
CA VAL A 213 -17.95 2.71 -8.06
C VAL A 213 -18.09 1.94 -6.75
N LEU A 214 -16.98 1.34 -6.36
CA LEU A 214 -16.73 0.71 -5.07
C LEU A 214 -16.18 1.77 -4.11
N VAL A 215 -16.67 1.79 -2.87
CA VAL A 215 -16.14 2.64 -1.80
C VAL A 215 -15.53 1.75 -0.74
N ILE A 216 -14.23 1.93 -0.52
CA ILE A 216 -13.50 1.32 0.59
C ILE A 216 -13.31 2.38 1.67
N ASP A 217 -13.67 2.05 2.90
CA ASP A 217 -13.29 2.79 4.10
C ASP A 217 -11.92 2.26 4.52
N GLU A 218 -10.89 3.08 4.51
CA GLU A 218 -9.50 2.70 4.80
C GLU A 218 -9.04 3.42 6.07
N TYR A 219 -8.57 2.69 7.07
CA TYR A 219 -8.23 3.22 8.40
C TYR A 219 -7.08 2.48 9.07
N ASN A 220 -6.33 3.19 9.92
CA ASN A 220 -5.28 2.62 10.75
C ASN A 220 -5.80 2.36 12.18
N PRO A 221 -5.99 1.09 12.60
CA PRO A 221 -6.50 0.78 13.94
C PRO A 221 -5.47 1.02 15.06
N LEU A 222 -4.23 1.39 14.74
CA LEU A 222 -3.23 1.85 15.72
C LEU A 222 -3.43 3.33 16.07
N GLU A 223 -4.14 4.08 15.24
CA GLU A 223 -4.48 5.47 15.50
C GLU A 223 -5.77 5.56 16.33
N PRO A 224 -5.90 6.60 17.16
CA PRO A 224 -7.12 6.81 17.91
C PRO A 224 -8.26 7.20 16.94
N PRO A 225 -9.53 6.82 17.22
CA PRO A 225 -10.65 7.07 16.29
C PRO A 225 -10.83 8.53 15.87
N GLU A 226 -10.47 9.48 16.73
CA GLU A 226 -10.49 10.92 16.45
C GLU A 226 -9.45 11.40 15.44
N ALA A 227 -8.43 10.59 15.11
CA ALA A 227 -7.46 10.90 14.07
C ALA A 227 -8.12 11.02 12.68
N GLY A 228 -9.30 10.41 12.51
CA GLY A 228 -9.99 10.33 11.24
C GLY A 228 -9.43 9.22 10.36
N HIS A 229 -9.99 9.07 9.17
CA HIS A 229 -9.59 8.06 8.21
C HIS A 229 -10.07 8.46 6.80
N GLN A 230 -9.77 7.62 5.81
CA GLN A 230 -10.06 7.91 4.41
C GLN A 230 -11.14 7.01 3.83
N ARG A 231 -11.84 7.53 2.83
CA ARG A 231 -12.66 6.74 1.91
C ARG A 231 -12.10 6.87 0.52
N LYS A 232 -11.77 5.73 -0.07
CA LYS A 232 -11.28 5.64 -1.44
C LYS A 232 -12.37 5.07 -2.35
N PHE A 233 -12.62 5.78 -3.44
CA PHE A 233 -13.64 5.47 -4.42
C PHE A 233 -12.94 4.89 -5.65
N TYR A 234 -13.23 3.63 -5.98
CA TYR A 234 -12.63 2.90 -7.08
C TYR A 234 -13.67 2.62 -8.16
N SER A 235 -13.44 3.10 -9.39
CA SER A 235 -14.30 2.76 -10.52
C SER A 235 -13.80 1.53 -11.27
N ALA A 236 -14.75 0.69 -11.66
CA ALA A 236 -14.50 -0.47 -12.52
C ALA A 236 -13.71 -0.09 -13.79
N GLY A 237 -12.58 -0.76 -14.01
CA GLY A 237 -11.70 -0.60 -15.16
C GLY A 237 -10.77 0.62 -15.10
N THR A 238 -11.02 1.56 -14.18
CA THR A 238 -10.23 2.81 -14.06
C THR A 238 -9.30 2.81 -12.85
N GLY A 239 -9.75 2.32 -11.69
CA GLY A 239 -8.98 2.48 -10.45
C GLY A 239 -9.54 3.57 -9.55
N LEU A 240 -8.67 4.15 -8.71
CA LEU A 240 -9.00 5.24 -7.80
C LEU A 240 -9.50 6.47 -8.57
N VAL A 241 -10.72 6.93 -8.26
CA VAL A 241 -11.34 8.11 -8.87
C VAL A 241 -11.54 9.27 -7.90
N LYS A 242 -11.63 8.99 -6.59
CA LYS A 242 -11.84 10.01 -5.55
C LYS A 242 -11.34 9.51 -4.19
N VAL A 243 -10.81 10.42 -3.37
CA VAL A 243 -10.49 10.23 -1.95
C VAL A 243 -11.25 11.28 -1.16
N THR A 244 -11.79 10.90 0.00
CA THR A 244 -12.42 11.85 0.94
C THR A 244 -12.04 11.48 2.37
N ALA A 245 -11.92 12.47 3.25
CA ALA A 245 -11.70 12.23 4.68
C ALA A 245 -13.00 12.00 5.46
N VAL A 246 -12.88 11.31 6.59
CA VAL A 246 -13.92 11.13 7.61
C VAL A 246 -13.33 11.47 8.97
N GLY A 247 -13.84 12.52 9.61
CA GLY A 247 -13.31 12.99 10.90
C GLY A 247 -11.87 13.51 10.77
N GLY A 248 -11.14 13.59 11.90
CA GLY A 248 -9.74 13.98 11.91
C GLY A 248 -9.47 15.46 11.69
N THR A 249 -8.30 15.92 12.16
CA THR A 249 -7.75 17.24 11.82
C THR A 249 -6.88 17.18 10.56
N ASN A 250 -6.37 16.00 10.21
CA ASN A 250 -5.65 15.76 8.97
C ASN A 250 -6.63 15.17 7.95
N GLN A 251 -7.01 15.95 6.94
CA GLN A 251 -8.07 15.57 6.00
C GLN A 251 -7.59 15.71 4.56
N GLU A 252 -7.77 14.66 3.77
CA GLU A 252 -7.46 14.64 2.34
C GLU A 252 -8.73 14.49 1.50
N PHE A 253 -8.85 15.34 0.47
CA PHE A 253 -9.88 15.28 -0.55
C PHE A 253 -9.25 15.36 -1.92
N MET A 254 -9.37 14.31 -2.74
CA MET A 254 -8.69 14.22 -4.03
C MET A 254 -9.63 13.70 -5.09
N ASP A 255 -9.58 14.29 -6.28
CA ASP A 255 -10.35 13.85 -7.45
C ASP A 255 -9.42 13.46 -8.59
N LEU A 256 -9.78 12.37 -9.29
CA LEU A 256 -9.10 11.97 -10.51
C LEU A 256 -9.38 12.99 -11.62
N VAL A 257 -8.30 13.62 -12.04
CA VAL A 257 -8.35 14.72 -12.99
C VAL A 257 -7.72 14.42 -14.34
N LYS A 258 -6.91 13.37 -14.43
CA LYS A 258 -6.31 12.93 -15.69
C LYS A 258 -6.08 11.42 -15.70
N VAL A 259 -6.41 10.79 -16.81
CA VAL A 259 -6.00 9.42 -17.15
C VAL A 259 -5.30 9.48 -18.50
N GLN A 260 -4.12 8.87 -18.62
CA GLN A 260 -3.43 8.80 -19.89
C GLN A 260 -2.65 7.50 -20.05
N LYS A 261 -2.58 7.03 -21.29
CA LYS A 261 -1.60 6.02 -21.71
C LYS A 261 -0.36 6.76 -22.19
N LEU A 262 0.79 6.49 -21.56
CA LEU A 262 2.05 7.10 -21.91
C LEU A 262 2.55 6.63 -23.28
N GLY A 263 3.11 7.56 -24.05
CA GLY A 263 3.87 7.22 -25.25
C GLY A 263 5.20 6.53 -24.89
N ALA A 264 5.83 5.86 -25.86
CA ALA A 264 7.04 5.07 -25.61
C ALA A 264 8.16 5.84 -24.91
N ALA A 265 8.43 7.09 -25.32
CA ALA A 265 9.45 7.93 -24.70
C ALA A 265 9.12 8.30 -23.24
N GLN A 266 7.86 8.67 -22.96
CA GLN A 266 7.40 8.97 -21.60
C GLN A 266 7.44 7.71 -20.72
N PHE A 267 7.05 6.56 -21.27
CA PHE A 267 7.08 5.29 -20.56
C PHE A 267 8.51 4.87 -20.21
N ALA A 268 9.46 5.00 -21.15
CA ALA A 268 10.88 4.77 -20.89
C ALA A 268 11.42 5.72 -19.82
N ALA A 269 11.03 7.01 -19.86
CA ALA A 269 11.47 8.01 -18.89
C ALA A 269 10.98 7.69 -17.46
N ILE A 270 9.73 7.30 -17.27
CA ILE A 270 9.25 6.92 -15.93
C ILE A 270 9.92 5.63 -15.43
N ASN A 271 10.24 4.68 -16.32
CA ASN A 271 10.94 3.45 -15.94
C ASN A 271 12.38 3.75 -15.49
N ALA A 272 13.08 4.63 -16.21
CA ALA A 272 14.41 5.06 -15.82
C ALA A 272 14.40 5.77 -14.46
N ALA A 273 13.50 6.73 -14.26
CA ALA A 273 13.40 7.47 -13.00
C ALA A 273 13.03 6.56 -11.81
N ALA A 274 12.13 5.59 -12.01
CA ALA A 274 11.79 4.61 -10.98
C ALA A 274 12.96 3.65 -10.67
N LEU A 275 13.78 3.29 -11.67
CA LEU A 275 15.02 2.53 -11.44
C LEU A 275 16.08 3.34 -10.67
N ASP A 276 16.20 4.64 -10.94
CA ASP A 276 17.08 5.51 -10.17
C ASP A 276 16.66 5.55 -8.69
N GLN A 277 15.34 5.56 -8.43
CA GLN A 277 14.80 5.47 -7.07
C GLN A 277 15.04 4.09 -6.43
N ASP A 278 14.83 2.99 -7.18
CA ASP A 278 15.16 1.64 -6.71
C ASP A 278 16.65 1.55 -6.33
N GLU A 279 17.54 2.11 -7.13
CA GLU A 279 18.98 2.12 -6.86
C GLU A 279 19.33 2.88 -5.58
N ARG A 280 18.74 4.06 -5.35
CA ARG A 280 18.94 4.81 -4.10
C ARG A 280 18.52 4.00 -2.87
N GLY A 281 17.42 3.24 -2.97
CA GLY A 281 16.90 2.40 -1.89
C GLY A 281 17.92 1.43 -1.29
N TYR A 282 18.90 0.95 -2.08
CA TYR A 282 19.98 0.07 -1.59
C TYR A 282 20.94 0.75 -0.63
N THR A 283 21.06 2.08 -0.71
CA THR A 283 21.94 2.86 0.15
C THR A 283 21.18 3.50 1.31
N VAL A 284 19.94 3.94 1.07
CA VAL A 284 19.05 4.62 2.03
C VAL A 284 18.48 3.61 3.05
N SER A 285 17.92 2.50 2.58
CA SER A 285 17.24 1.50 3.42
C SER A 285 17.99 0.17 3.43
N ARG A 286 19.19 0.18 4.05
CA ARG A 286 20.11 -0.96 4.07
C ARG A 286 19.60 -2.19 4.82
N SER A 287 18.76 -1.98 5.84
CA SER A 287 18.24 -3.06 6.68
C SER A 287 16.93 -3.65 6.16
N VAL A 288 16.22 -2.96 5.26
CA VAL A 288 14.91 -3.39 4.74
C VAL A 288 14.97 -3.49 3.22
N TYR A 289 14.94 -2.38 2.49
CA TYR A 289 14.86 -2.37 1.02
C TYR A 289 16.01 -3.14 0.35
N ALA A 290 17.24 -2.90 0.81
CA ALA A 290 18.45 -3.50 0.25
C ALA A 290 18.55 -5.02 0.42
N LYS A 291 17.61 -5.65 1.16
CA LYS A 291 17.53 -7.10 1.33
C LYS A 291 16.74 -7.80 0.22
N THR A 292 16.25 -7.05 -0.76
CA THR A 292 15.53 -7.56 -1.92
C THR A 292 16.39 -7.50 -3.20
N PRO A 293 16.15 -8.37 -4.18
CA PRO A 293 16.66 -8.18 -5.54
C PRO A 293 16.25 -6.83 -6.14
N ARG A 294 17.10 -6.28 -7.03
CA ARG A 294 16.83 -5.01 -7.73
C ARG A 294 15.58 -5.09 -8.57
N ALA A 295 14.90 -3.96 -8.73
CA ALA A 295 13.86 -3.87 -9.73
C ALA A 295 14.48 -4.02 -11.13
N GLN A 296 13.73 -4.61 -12.04
CA GLN A 296 14.16 -4.81 -13.42
C GLN A 296 12.99 -4.52 -14.36
N LEU A 297 13.30 -4.12 -15.60
CA LEU A 297 12.28 -4.07 -16.64
C LEU A 297 11.67 -5.48 -16.80
N ASP A 298 10.35 -5.53 -16.81
CA ASP A 298 9.60 -6.69 -17.25
C ASP A 298 10.00 -6.94 -18.70
N GLY A 299 10.75 -8.00 -18.95
CA GLY A 299 11.20 -8.35 -20.30
C GLY A 299 10.01 -8.71 -21.20
N PRO A 300 10.22 -8.80 -22.52
CA PRO A 300 9.38 -9.68 -23.33
C PRO A 300 9.47 -11.14 -22.85
#